data_AF-A0A7X5C5F4-F1
#
_entry.id   AF-A0A7X5C5F4-F1
#
_cell.length_a   1.000
_cell.length_b   1.000
_cell.length_c   1.000
_cell.angle_alpha   90.00
_cell.angle_beta   90.00
_cell.angle_gamma   90.00
#
_symmetry.space_group_name_H-M   'P 1'
#
loop_
_entity.id
_entity.type
_entity.pdbx_description
1 polymer ?
#
loop_
_entity_poly.entity_id
_entity_poly.type
_entity_poly.pdbx_seq_one_letter_code
_entity_poly.pdbx_strand_id
1 'polypeptide(L)'
;MNGIGGNSIESVKMNLTLSEIRLWAEYVRMRGSLNTGRRVEQVIGSFMALYRNTNRGKGSKAADPRDFMPHESKPEPQDLESFLKASTKVGKV
;
A
#
# COMPACT_ATOMS: atom_id res chain seq x y z
N MET A 1 13.11 -11.97 -9.01
CA MET A 1 12.22 -10.82 -8.72
C MET A 1 12.90 -9.60 -9.27
N ASN A 2 12.34 -9.08 -10.37
CA ASN A 2 13.04 -8.28 -11.37
C ASN A 2 13.30 -6.85 -10.89
N GLY A 3 14.51 -6.38 -11.15
CA GLY A 3 14.91 -5.00 -10.91
C GLY A 3 14.10 -4.03 -11.75
N ILE A 4 13.42 -3.11 -11.09
CA ILE A 4 12.97 -1.85 -11.67
C ILE A 4 13.17 -0.79 -10.58
N GLY A 5 14.22 0.04 -10.75
CA GLY A 5 14.40 1.30 -10.04
C GLY A 5 15.37 1.30 -8.83
N GLY A 6 16.66 1.55 -9.11
CA GLY A 6 17.60 2.16 -8.16
C GLY A 6 18.15 1.25 -7.04
N ASN A 7 19.44 0.90 -7.16
CA ASN A 7 20.28 0.17 -6.21
C ASN A 7 20.03 -1.35 -6.08
N SER A 8 21.10 -2.13 -6.23
CA SER A 8 21.09 -3.56 -5.91
C SER A 8 20.77 -3.77 -4.42
N ILE A 9 20.23 -4.93 -4.06
CA ILE A 9 19.94 -5.28 -2.64
C ILE A 9 21.18 -5.06 -1.76
N GLU A 10 22.37 -5.33 -2.30
CA GLU A 10 23.65 -5.12 -1.64
C GLU A 10 23.95 -3.64 -1.42
N SER A 11 23.80 -2.81 -2.45
CA SER A 11 23.99 -1.37 -2.36
C SER A 11 23.04 -0.73 -1.33
N VAL A 12 21.78 -1.18 -1.28
CA VAL A 12 20.81 -0.72 -0.27
C VAL A 12 21.21 -1.14 1.14
N LYS A 13 21.64 -2.40 1.32
CA LYS A 13 22.13 -2.89 2.62
C LYS A 13 23.34 -2.10 3.13
N MET A 14 24.21 -1.64 2.24
CA MET A 14 25.38 -0.84 2.61
C MET A 14 25.04 0.62 2.94
N ASN A 15 23.95 1.15 2.40
CA ASN A 15 23.57 2.57 2.53
C ASN A 15 22.40 2.81 3.52
N LEU A 16 21.87 1.76 4.16
CA LEU A 16 20.80 1.88 5.15
C LEU A 16 21.28 2.61 6.40
N THR A 17 20.61 3.71 6.73
CA THR A 17 20.87 4.46 7.95
C THR A 17 20.28 3.73 9.16
N LEU A 18 20.87 3.96 10.34
CA LEU A 18 20.35 3.40 11.60
C LEU A 18 18.88 3.80 11.87
N SER A 19 18.49 5.01 11.46
CA SER A 19 17.10 5.49 11.53
C SER A 19 16.15 4.64 10.70
N GLU A 20 16.52 4.33 9.45
CA GLU A 20 15.68 3.52 8.56
C GLU A 20 15.58 2.07 9.06
N ILE A 21 16.67 1.53 9.58
CA ILE A 21 16.68 0.19 10.20
C ILE A 21 15.74 0.15 11.41
N ARG A 22 15.78 1.16 12.29
CA ARG A 22 14.87 1.25 13.45
C ARG A 22 13.42 1.40 13.02
N LEU A 23 13.14 2.24 12.02
CA LEU A 23 11.80 2.41 11.46
C LEU A 23 11.27 1.09 10.89
N TRP A 24 12.10 0.36 10.16
CA TRP A 24 11.76 -0.95 9.63
C TRP A 24 11.52 -2.00 10.74
N ALA A 25 12.35 -2.00 11.79
CA ALA A 25 12.16 -2.88 12.94
C ALA A 25 10.83 -2.62 13.65
N GLU A 26 10.47 -1.34 13.85
CA GLU A 26 9.16 -0.96 14.40
C GLU A 26 8.01 -1.38 13.49
N TYR A 27 8.14 -1.18 12.18
CA TYR A 27 7.15 -1.65 11.21
C TYR A 27 6.93 -3.17 11.29
N VAL A 28 8.02 -3.95 11.33
CA VAL A 28 7.95 -5.42 11.46
C VAL A 28 7.38 -5.82 12.82
N ARG A 29 7.71 -5.11 13.91
CA ARG A 29 7.12 -5.36 15.23
C ARG A 29 5.61 -5.16 15.23
N MET A 30 5.12 -4.12 14.55
CA MET A 30 3.69 -3.80 14.48
C MET A 30 2.90 -4.74 13.55
N ARG A 31 3.50 -5.20 12.45
CA ARG A 31 2.76 -5.88 11.34
C ARG A 31 3.20 -7.31 11.08
N GLY A 32 4.29 -7.77 11.69
CA GLY A 32 4.92 -9.07 11.45
C GLY A 32 5.80 -9.10 10.19
N SER A 33 6.64 -10.13 10.07
CA SER A 33 7.63 -10.25 8.98
C SER A 33 7.02 -10.43 7.58
N LEU A 34 5.82 -11.02 7.48
CA LEU A 34 5.13 -11.30 6.22
C LEU A 34 3.85 -10.47 6.01
N ASN A 35 3.48 -9.63 6.99
CA ASN A 35 2.20 -8.92 7.04
C ASN A 35 0.98 -9.86 6.92
N THR A 36 1.06 -11.08 7.45
CA THR A 36 0.03 -12.12 7.24
C THR A 36 -1.35 -11.67 7.71
N GLY A 37 -1.46 -11.05 8.90
CA GLY A 37 -2.74 -10.52 9.39
C GLY A 37 -3.35 -9.49 8.43
N ARG A 38 -2.55 -8.50 8.03
CA ARG A 38 -2.97 -7.49 7.04
C ARG A 38 -3.38 -8.11 5.70
N ARG A 39 -2.64 -9.12 5.22
CA ARG A 39 -2.97 -9.81 3.96
C ARG A 39 -4.30 -10.56 4.05
N VAL A 40 -4.57 -11.23 5.17
CA VAL A 40 -5.85 -11.91 5.42
C VAL A 40 -7.00 -10.90 5.45
N GLU A 41 -6.83 -9.78 6.15
CA GLU A 41 -7.84 -8.72 6.19
C GLU A 41 -8.08 -8.08 4.81
N GLN A 42 -7.03 -7.87 4.02
CA GLN A 42 -7.16 -7.38 2.64
C GLN A 42 -7.95 -8.35 1.75
N VAL A 43 -7.74 -9.65 1.91
CA VAL A 43 -8.49 -10.68 1.17
C VAL A 43 -9.96 -10.67 1.60
N ILE A 44 -10.23 -10.62 2.90
CA ILE A 44 -11.59 -10.58 3.45
C ILE A 44 -12.31 -9.29 3.02
N GLY A 45 -11.68 -8.13 3.16
CA GLY A 45 -12.25 -6.84 2.74
C GLY A 45 -12.52 -6.80 1.23
N SER A 46 -11.62 -7.36 0.42
CA SER A 46 -11.83 -7.48 -1.03
C SER A 46 -13.02 -8.38 -1.37
N PHE A 47 -13.16 -9.48 -0.65
CA PHE A 47 -14.30 -10.39 -0.81
C PHE A 47 -15.63 -9.72 -0.42
N MET A 48 -15.65 -9.00 0.72
CA MET A 48 -16.84 -8.25 1.17
C MET A 48 -17.22 -7.13 0.20
N ALA A 49 -16.23 -6.40 -0.32
CA ALA A 49 -16.45 -5.37 -1.34
C ALA A 49 -16.97 -5.98 -2.64
N LEU A 50 -16.41 -7.10 -3.10
CA LEU A 50 -16.91 -7.83 -4.27
C LEU A 50 -18.36 -8.27 -4.06
N TYR A 51 -18.66 -8.91 -2.93
CA TYR A 51 -20.01 -9.37 -2.60
C TYR A 51 -21.03 -8.22 -2.58
N ARG A 52 -20.68 -7.11 -1.93
CA ARG A 52 -21.54 -5.91 -1.90
C ARG A 52 -21.72 -5.33 -3.29
N ASN A 53 -20.64 -5.22 -4.08
CA ASN A 53 -20.67 -4.60 -5.40
C ASN A 53 -21.44 -5.43 -6.43
N THR A 54 -21.42 -6.76 -6.32
CA THR A 54 -22.22 -7.66 -7.18
C THR A 54 -23.72 -7.54 -6.86
N ASN A 55 -24.07 -7.33 -5.59
CA ASN A 55 -25.47 -7.25 -5.14
C ASN A 55 -26.02 -5.82 -5.03
N ARG A 56 -25.27 -4.81 -5.50
CA ARG A 56 -25.66 -3.40 -5.34
C ARG A 56 -26.72 -2.99 -6.37
N GLY A 57 -27.67 -2.14 -5.96
CA GLY A 57 -28.66 -1.55 -6.87
C GLY A 57 -28.02 -0.60 -7.88
N LYS A 58 -28.62 -0.46 -9.07
CA LYS A 58 -28.17 0.51 -10.10
C LYS A 58 -28.11 1.92 -9.50
N GLY A 59 -26.96 2.59 -9.61
CA GLY A 59 -26.73 3.94 -9.08
C GLY A 59 -26.14 4.03 -7.66
N SER A 60 -26.01 2.91 -6.93
CA SER A 60 -25.39 2.91 -5.60
C SER A 60 -23.85 3.01 -5.68
N LYS A 61 -23.23 3.69 -4.71
CA LYS A 61 -21.76 3.84 -4.64
C LYS A 61 -21.10 2.47 -4.40
N ALA A 62 -20.05 2.17 -5.16
CA ALA A 62 -19.25 0.96 -4.97
C ALA A 62 -18.57 0.97 -3.60
N ALA A 63 -18.51 -0.19 -2.93
CA ALA A 63 -17.62 -0.41 -1.80
C ALA A 63 -16.17 -0.53 -2.26
N ASP A 64 -15.28 0.09 -1.48
CA ASP A 64 -13.86 -0.18 -1.50
C ASP A 64 -13.54 -1.31 -0.48
N PRO A 65 -12.58 -2.22 -0.76
CA PRO A 65 -12.13 -3.22 0.21
C PRO A 65 -11.78 -2.64 1.59
N ARG A 66 -11.23 -1.42 1.63
CA ARG A 66 -10.84 -0.71 2.85
C ARG A 66 -12.04 -0.17 3.64
N ASP A 67 -13.24 -0.14 3.07
CA ASP A 67 -14.47 0.13 3.84
C ASP A 67 -14.71 -0.93 4.94
N PHE A 68 -14.13 -2.12 4.77
CA PHE A 68 -14.19 -3.24 5.72
C PHE A 68 -12.92 -3.38 6.57
N MET A 69 -11.98 -2.45 6.44
CA MET A 69 -10.71 -2.43 7.18
C MET A 69 -10.53 -1.09 7.90
N PRO A 70 -11.28 -0.82 8.97
CA PRO A 70 -11.40 0.52 9.56
C PRO A 70 -10.10 1.08 10.16
N HIS A 71 -9.14 0.21 10.46
CA HIS A 71 -7.82 0.58 10.98
C HIS A 71 -6.81 0.93 9.87
N GLU A 72 -7.15 0.69 8.59
CA GLU A 72 -6.29 1.03 7.46
C GLU A 72 -6.73 2.37 6.89
N SER A 73 -5.81 3.34 6.88
CA SER A 73 -6.07 4.64 6.28
C SER A 73 -6.36 4.47 4.79
N LYS A 74 -7.46 5.07 4.34
CA LYS A 74 -7.74 5.16 2.90
C LYS A 74 -6.67 6.04 2.28
N PRO A 75 -6.10 5.67 1.12
CA PRO A 75 -5.23 6.57 0.41
C PRO A 75 -6.02 7.83 0.07
N GLU A 76 -5.40 8.99 0.28
CA GLU A 76 -5.96 10.26 -0.19
C GLU A 76 -6.30 10.12 -1.68
N PRO A 77 -7.47 10.59 -2.13
CA PRO A 77 -7.82 10.59 -3.54
C PRO A 77 -6.72 11.29 -4.33
N GLN A 78 -5.92 10.52 -5.06
CA GLN A 78 -4.93 11.09 -5.96
C GLN A 78 -5.66 11.48 -7.23
N ASP A 79 -5.87 12.78 -7.41
CA ASP A 79 -6.26 13.33 -8.70
C ASP A 79 -5.14 13.12 -9.73
N LEU A 80 -5.48 13.03 -11.01
CA LEU A 80 -4.52 12.78 -12.09
C LEU A 80 -3.40 13.85 -12.10
N GLU A 81 -3.77 15.11 -11.85
CA GLU A 81 -2.86 16.24 -11.67
C GLU A 81 -1.84 15.97 -10.54
N SER A 82 -2.32 15.46 -9.40
CA SER A 82 -1.49 15.15 -8.24
C SER A 82 -0.52 14.00 -8.53
N PHE A 83 -0.96 12.99 -9.27
CA PHE A 83 -0.15 11.85 -9.69
C PHE A 83 0.95 12.27 -10.67
N LEU A 84 0.59 13.05 -11.70
CA LEU A 84 1.53 13.56 -12.71
C LEU A 84 2.61 14.41 -12.05
N LYS A 85 2.23 15.33 -11.15
CA LYS A 85 3.16 16.19 -10.41
C LYS A 85 4.14 15.41 -9.52
N ALA A 86 3.69 14.30 -8.92
CA ALA A 86 4.55 13.43 -8.13
C ALA A 86 5.55 12.66 -9.01
N SER A 87 5.11 12.16 -10.17
CA SER A 87 5.96 11.41 -11.11
C SER A 87 7.06 12.28 -11.74
N THR A 88 6.76 13.54 -12.05
CA THR A 88 7.72 14.49 -12.64
C THR A 88 8.85 14.88 -11.68
N LYS A 89 8.63 14.82 -10.36
CA LYS A 89 9.68 15.06 -9.36
C LYS A 89 10.70 13.92 -9.25
N VAL A 90 10.35 12.70 -9.66
CA VAL A 90 11.25 11.54 -9.60
C VAL A 90 12.22 11.49 -10.79
N GLY A 91 11.95 12.25 -11.86
CA GLY A 91 12.77 12.29 -13.09
C GLY A 91 13.81 13.41 -13.16
N LYS A 92 14.04 14.19 -12.09
CA LYS A 92 15.17 15.14 -12.01
C LYS A 92 16.25 14.58 -11.09
N VAL A 93 17.09 13.72 -11.67
CA VAL A 93 18.48 13.50 -11.24
C VAL A 93 19.35 13.70 -12.46
#